data_AF-A0A3N9NT10-F1
#
_entry.id   AF-A0A3N9NT10-F1
#
_cell.length_a   1.000
_cell.length_b   1.000
_cell.length_c   1.000
_cell.angle_alpha   90.00
_cell.angle_beta   90.00
_cell.angle_gamma   90.00
#
_symmetry.space_group_name_H-M   'P 1'
#
loop_
_entity.id
_entity.type
_entity.pdbx_description
1 polymer ?
#
loop_
_entity_poly.entity_id
_entity_poly.type
_entity_poly.pdbx_seq_one_letter_code
_entity_poly.pdbx_strand_id
1 'polypeptide(L)'
;MRIMAQQPHYFPELYLWNRMLNVDKIVILDAIQVNLRSPQRKTPIKIPGKQDKHWLTIPISHKHSKFAQIGRVQIADGEDWRKSHVDTLTRAYRKADF
;
A
#
# COMPACT_ATOMS: atom_id res chain seq x y z
N MET A 1 -22.32 6.81 -17.57
CA MET A 1 -21.10 7.27 -16.88
C MET A 1 -20.89 6.43 -15.62
N ARG A 2 -19.87 5.57 -15.61
CA ARG A 2 -19.48 4.73 -14.48
C ARG A 2 -18.38 5.43 -13.68
N ILE A 3 -18.56 5.51 -12.37
CA ILE A 3 -17.60 6.13 -11.46
C ILE A 3 -17.14 5.09 -10.45
N MET A 4 -15.84 5.04 -10.21
CA MET A 4 -15.25 4.28 -9.11
C MET A 4 -14.76 5.25 -8.03
N ALA A 5 -15.14 5.02 -6.77
CA ALA A 5 -14.53 5.68 -5.63
C ALA A 5 -13.79 4.65 -4.78
N GLN A 6 -12.49 4.84 -4.55
CA GLN A 6 -11.65 3.87 -3.86
C GLN A 6 -10.64 4.56 -2.94
N GLN A 7 -10.48 4.00 -1.75
CA GLN A 7 -9.45 4.42 -0.79
C GLN A 7 -8.05 4.08 -1.32
N PRO A 8 -7.01 4.89 -1.07
CA PRO A 8 -5.66 4.57 -1.52
C PRO A 8 -5.15 3.29 -0.84
N HIS A 9 -4.56 2.38 -1.60
CA HIS A 9 -3.90 1.17 -1.11
C HIS A 9 -2.40 1.27 -1.43
N TYR A 10 -1.54 0.73 -0.57
CA TYR A 10 -0.09 0.82 -0.80
C TYR A 10 0.35 0.11 -2.08
N PHE A 11 -0.16 -1.10 -2.31
CA PHE A 11 -0.01 -1.83 -3.56
C PHE A 11 -1.40 -2.13 -4.13
N PRO A 12 -1.74 -1.60 -5.32
CA PRO A 12 -3.03 -1.88 -5.95
C PRO A 12 -3.09 -3.32 -6.44
N GLU A 13 -4.09 -4.07 -5.98
CA GLU A 13 -4.34 -5.45 -6.36
C GLU A 13 -4.96 -5.55 -7.78
N LEU A 14 -4.87 -6.71 -8.42
CA LEU A 14 -5.35 -6.92 -9.80
C LEU A 14 -6.83 -6.55 -10.01
N TYR A 15 -7.70 -6.80 -9.02
CA TYR A 15 -9.11 -6.43 -9.13
C TYR A 15 -9.31 -4.90 -9.14
N LEU A 16 -8.43 -4.13 -8.48
CA LEU A 16 -8.47 -2.67 -8.50
C LEU A 16 -8.15 -2.17 -9.90
N TRP A 17 -7.11 -2.71 -10.53
CA TRP A 17 -6.78 -2.43 -11.93
C TRP A 17 -7.93 -2.78 -12.87
N ASN A 18 -8.54 -3.95 -12.71
CA ASN A 18 -9.70 -4.34 -13.51
C ASN A 18 -10.85 -3.33 -13.37
N ARG A 19 -11.15 -2.86 -12.15
CA ARG A 19 -12.19 -1.84 -11.96
C ARG A 19 -11.82 -0.50 -12.61
N MET A 20 -10.56 -0.07 -12.47
CA MET A 20 -10.06 1.16 -13.10
C MET A 20 -10.21 1.14 -14.62
N LEU A 21 -9.99 -0.01 -15.26
CA LEU A 21 -10.14 -0.18 -16.71
C LEU A 21 -11.60 -0.16 -17.20
N ASN A 22 -12.58 -0.29 -16.30
CA ASN A 22 -14.00 -0.46 -16.63
C ASN A 22 -14.89 0.76 -16.25
N VAL A 23 -14.29 1.88 -15.88
CA VAL A 23 -15.00 3.10 -15.45
C VAL A 23 -14.54 4.34 -16.20
N ASP A 24 -15.42 5.34 -16.31
CA ASP A 24 -15.13 6.60 -17.01
C ASP A 24 -14.34 7.58 -16.11
N LYS A 25 -14.53 7.48 -14.79
CA LYS A 25 -13.86 8.34 -13.80
C LYS A 25 -13.48 7.56 -12.54
N ILE A 26 -12.32 7.91 -12.00
CA ILE A 26 -11.80 7.38 -10.74
C ILE A 26 -11.73 8.53 -9.73
N VAL A 27 -12.28 8.30 -8.54
CA VAL A 27 -12.21 9.18 -7.38
C VAL A 27 -11.35 8.50 -6.33
N ILE A 28 -10.23 9.13 -5.96
CA ILE A 28 -9.42 8.69 -4.83
C ILE A 28 -10.07 9.22 -3.57
N LEU A 29 -10.50 8.32 -2.68
CA LEU A 29 -11.15 8.66 -1.43
C LEU A 29 -10.10 8.83 -0.33
N ASP A 30 -9.51 10.02 -0.22
CA ASP A 30 -8.43 10.36 0.72
C ASP A 30 -8.89 11.19 1.94
N ALA A 31 -10.14 11.64 1.94
CA ALA A 31 -10.77 12.39 3.03
C ALA A 31 -11.28 11.51 4.19
N ILE A 32 -10.81 10.26 4.30
CA ILE A 32 -11.21 9.29 5.32
C ILE A 32 -10.12 9.09 6.37
N GLN A 33 -10.50 8.64 7.57
CA GLN A 33 -9.54 8.33 8.62
C GLN A 33 -8.59 7.18 8.22
N VAL A 34 -7.32 7.33 8.58
CA VAL A 34 -6.32 6.28 8.35
C VAL A 34 -6.63 5.04 9.19
N ASN A 35 -6.55 3.86 8.58
CA ASN A 35 -6.66 2.59 9.28
C ASN A 35 -5.29 1.90 9.33
N LEU A 36 -4.70 1.84 10.53
CA LEU A 36 -3.34 1.30 10.74
C LEU A 36 -3.21 -0.21 10.42
N ARG A 37 -4.32 -0.93 10.29
CA ARG A 37 -4.36 -2.35 9.93
C ARG A 37 -4.77 -2.58 8.47
N SER A 38 -5.07 -1.52 7.72
CA SER A 38 -5.61 -1.58 6.36
C SER A 38 -4.52 -1.75 5.28
N PRO A 39 -4.88 -2.31 4.10
CA PRO A 39 -4.07 -2.27 2.88
C PRO A 39 -3.62 -0.87 2.45
N GLN A 40 -4.23 0.18 3.00
CA GLN A 40 -3.76 1.57 2.90
C GLN A 40 -2.27 1.75 3.25
N ARG A 41 -1.79 1.02 4.27
CA ARG A 41 -0.44 1.21 4.83
C ARG A 41 0.51 0.07 4.52
N LYS A 42 -0.01 -1.15 4.39
CA LYS A 42 0.81 -2.36 4.32
C LYS A 42 0.33 -3.32 3.23
N THR A 43 1.27 -4.01 2.62
CA THR A 43 0.99 -5.09 1.67
C THR A 43 1.75 -6.35 2.06
N PRO A 44 1.12 -7.54 2.01
CA PRO A 44 1.83 -8.78 2.23
C PRO A 44 2.53 -9.22 0.94
N ILE A 45 3.75 -9.73 1.08
CA ILE A 45 4.50 -10.40 0.03
C ILE A 45 4.89 -11.80 0.47
N LYS A 46 5.20 -12.65 -0.50
CA LYS A 46 5.77 -13.98 -0.24
C LYS A 46 7.28 -13.87 -0.34
N ILE A 47 7.98 -14.51 0.60
CA ILE A 47 9.43 -14.67 0.55
C ILE A 47 9.72 -16.16 0.36
N PRO A 48 10.47 -16.57 -0.68
CA PRO A 48 10.84 -17.97 -0.88
C PRO A 48 11.46 -18.57 0.39
N GLY A 49 11.00 -19.77 0.77
CA GLY A 49 11.46 -20.47 1.96
C GLY A 49 10.85 -19.98 3.28
N LYS A 50 9.95 -18.99 3.28
CA LYS A 50 9.16 -18.61 4.47
C LYS A 50 7.72 -19.08 4.33
N GLN A 51 7.17 -19.67 5.40
CA GLN A 51 5.76 -20.08 5.47
C GLN A 51 4.83 -18.87 5.63
N ASP A 52 5.24 -17.90 6.45
CA ASP A 52 4.44 -16.71 6.73
C ASP A 52 4.63 -15.57 5.72
N LYS A 53 3.58 -14.77 5.56
CA LYS A 53 3.59 -13.54 4.77
C LYS A 53 4.53 -12.51 5.41
N HIS A 54 5.38 -11.91 4.60
CA HIS A 54 6.17 -10.75 5.01
C HIS A 54 5.40 -9.47 4.68
N TRP A 55 5.36 -8.50 5.58
CA TRP A 55 4.60 -7.26 5.38
C TRP A 55 5.52 -6.10 5.07
N LEU A 56 5.37 -5.52 3.88
CA LEU A 56 5.92 -4.20 3.56
C LEU A 56 4.99 -3.15 4.19
N THR A 57 5.51 -2.28 5.04
CA THR A 57 4.70 -1.34 5.82
C THR A 57 5.25 0.07 5.67
N ILE A 58 4.43 1.01 5.19
CA ILE A 58 4.80 2.43 5.18
C ILE A 58 4.82 2.93 6.63
N PRO A 59 5.94 3.47 7.14
CA PRO A 59 5.99 4.02 8.49
C PRO A 59 5.25 5.37 8.53
N ILE A 60 4.40 5.56 9.53
CA ILE A 60 3.59 6.77 9.70
C ILE A 60 4.06 7.49 10.96
N SER A 61 4.23 8.81 10.89
CA SER A 61 4.60 9.63 12.05
C SER A 61 3.52 9.59 13.14
N HIS A 62 3.90 9.23 14.36
CA HIS A 62 2.99 9.08 15.50
C HIS A 62 2.31 10.38 15.94
N LYS A 63 2.88 11.55 15.61
CA LYS A 63 2.36 12.85 16.06
C LYS A 63 0.98 13.19 15.49
N HIS A 64 0.50 12.49 14.45
CA HIS A 64 -0.77 12.79 13.78
C HIS A 64 -1.60 11.55 13.40
N SER A 65 -1.26 10.34 13.85
CA SER A 65 -1.65 9.11 13.16
C SER A 65 -2.99 8.47 13.54
N LYS A 66 -3.61 8.78 14.68
CA LYS A 66 -4.82 8.06 15.12
C LYS A 66 -6.15 8.57 14.55
N PHE A 67 -6.19 9.82 14.09
CA PHE A 67 -7.43 10.46 13.61
C PHE A 67 -7.26 11.31 12.35
N ALA A 68 -6.05 11.38 11.79
CA ALA A 68 -5.83 12.12 10.56
C ALA A 68 -6.53 11.46 9.38
N GLN A 69 -7.01 12.30 8.46
CA GLN A 69 -7.40 11.87 7.13
C GLN A 69 -6.17 11.29 6.41
N ILE A 70 -6.35 10.22 5.64
CA ILE A 70 -5.24 9.54 4.97
C ILE A 70 -4.45 10.47 4.04
N GLY A 71 -5.11 11.43 3.37
CA GLY A 71 -4.44 12.46 2.57
C GLY A 71 -3.61 13.48 3.37
N ARG A 72 -3.71 13.49 4.71
CA ARG A 72 -2.98 14.40 5.61
C ARG A 72 -1.95 13.68 6.50
N VAL A 73 -1.81 12.37 6.35
CA VAL A 73 -0.87 11.58 7.14
C VAL A 73 0.56 11.87 6.70
N GLN A 74 1.44 12.14 7.66
CA GLN A 74 2.86 12.27 7.42
C GLN A 74 3.55 10.90 7.53
N ILE A 75 4.35 10.57 6.53
CA ILE A 75 5.27 9.42 6.57
C ILE A 75 6.37 9.74 7.58
N ALA A 76 6.79 8.75 8.36
CA ALA A 76 7.86 8.96 9.34
C ALA A 76 9.21 9.23 8.65
N ASP A 77 9.96 10.18 9.19
CA ASP A 77 11.34 10.46 8.80
C ASP A 77 12.33 9.49 9.48
N GLY A 78 13.46 9.20 8.84
CA GLY A 78 14.62 8.56 9.49
C GLY A 78 14.99 7.15 9.01
N GLU A 79 14.05 6.31 8.57
CA GLU A 79 14.35 5.03 7.91
C GLU A 79 14.13 5.13 6.40
N ASP A 80 15.10 4.67 5.60
CA ASP A 80 14.90 4.48 4.15
C ASP A 80 14.07 3.23 3.87
N TRP A 81 12.83 3.26 4.37
CA TRP A 81 11.85 2.18 4.20
C TRP A 81 11.58 1.89 2.72
N ARG A 82 11.74 2.90 1.84
CA ARG A 82 11.58 2.75 0.39
C ARG A 82 12.66 1.82 -0.16
N LYS A 83 13.94 2.10 0.14
CA LYS A 83 15.05 1.23 -0.25
C LYS A 83 14.90 -0.17 0.36
N SER A 84 14.54 -0.26 1.65
CA SER A 84 14.29 -1.55 2.32
C SER A 84 13.21 -2.38 1.61
N HIS A 85 12.11 -1.76 1.19
CA HIS A 85 11.06 -2.42 0.43
C HIS A 85 11.57 -2.91 -0.94
N VAL A 86 12.29 -2.07 -1.69
CA VAL A 86 12.87 -2.43 -3.00
C VAL A 86 13.87 -3.59 -2.86
N ASP A 87 14.76 -3.53 -1.88
CA ASP A 87 15.76 -4.58 -1.61
C ASP A 87 15.09 -5.90 -1.23
N THR A 88 14.00 -5.83 -0.46
CA THR A 88 13.20 -7.00 -0.05
C THR A 88 12.50 -7.64 -1.26
N LEU A 89 11.83 -6.83 -2.10
CA LEU A 89 11.20 -7.32 -3.32
C LEU A 89 12.22 -7.93 -4.28
N THR A 90 13.34 -7.26 -4.48
CA THR A 90 14.45 -7.75 -5.31
C THR A 90 14.94 -9.09 -4.80
N ARG A 91 15.23 -9.20 -3.50
CA ARG A 91 15.70 -10.47 -2.91
C ARG A 91 14.67 -11.59 -3.02
N ALA A 92 13.39 -11.28 -2.82
CA ALA A 92 12.31 -12.26 -2.84
C ALA A 92 12.03 -12.79 -4.25
N TYR A 93 12.14 -11.94 -5.28
CA TYR A 93 11.65 -12.28 -6.62
C TYR A 93 12.74 -12.31 -7.72
N ARG A 94 14.00 -11.93 -7.45
CA ARG A 94 15.08 -11.94 -8.47
C ARG A 94 15.39 -13.29 -9.12
N LYS A 95 14.91 -14.40 -8.54
CA LYS A 95 15.06 -15.77 -9.06
C LYS A 95 13.71 -16.42 -9.38
N ALA A 96 12.63 -15.63 -9.44
CA ALA A 96 11.32 -16.15 -9.81
C ALA A 96 11.27 -16.34 -11.34
N ASP A 97 10.61 -17.41 -11.77
CA ASP A 97 10.30 -17.64 -13.19
C ASP A 97 9.20 -16.67 -13.65
N PHE A 98 9.14 -16.41 -14.96
CA PHE A 98 8.16 -15.52 -15.60
C PHE A 98 6.91 -16.27 -16.08
#